data_AF-A0A954IMZ6-F1
#
_entry.id   AF-A0A954IMZ6-F1
#
_cell.length_a   1.000
_cell.length_b   1.000
_cell.length_c   1.000
_cell.angle_alpha   90.00
_cell.angle_beta   90.00
_cell.angle_gamma   90.00
#
_symmetry.space_group_name_H-M   'P 1'
#
loop_
_entity.id
_entity.type
_entity.pdbx_description
1 polymer ?
#
loop_
_entity_poly.entity_id
_entity_poly.type
_entity_poly.pdbx_seq_one_letter_code
_entity_poly.pdbx_strand_id
1 'polypeptide(L)'
;DAPDDAVHFINLELYSQFFDDLGQLFVRQRSRSAAIAGTAKASPKLVVHSVGMFSASFVPTINDFDRLKEQFRIDKSVWLTQDQFAEYGFVVFKLKRPAPEEDQGSGGSPEAISVRPHPMAFDFPMRDMNQPLFFPTVHIHDGTMPKRAEFDHVLCGQTPVPDSRRVMEWEESPLLISAAVRNDLANQLILKDNHCYRGRA
;
A
#
# COMPACT_ATOMS: atom_id res chain seq x y z
N ASP A 1 -9.60 -21.81 1.97
CA ASP A 1 -9.23 -20.61 1.19
C ASP A 1 -10.03 -19.41 1.67
N ALA A 2 -9.52 -18.20 1.46
CA ALA A 2 -10.24 -16.97 1.78
C ALA A 2 -11.28 -16.67 0.67
N PRO A 3 -12.47 -16.12 0.98
CA PRO A 3 -13.42 -15.72 -0.04
C PRO A 3 -12.90 -14.55 -0.89
N ASP A 4 -13.48 -14.35 -2.08
CA ASP A 4 -13.08 -13.31 -3.04
C ASP A 4 -13.14 -11.87 -2.46
N ASP A 5 -13.98 -11.65 -1.45
CA ASP A 5 -14.20 -10.37 -0.75
C ASP A 5 -13.45 -10.26 0.60
N ALA A 6 -12.56 -11.21 0.92
CA ALA A 6 -11.77 -11.20 2.16
C ALA A 6 -10.80 -10.03 2.31
N VAL A 7 -10.45 -9.36 1.19
CA VAL A 7 -9.54 -8.22 1.18
C VAL A 7 -10.33 -6.94 0.90
N HIS A 8 -10.28 -6.01 1.84
CA HIS A 8 -10.93 -4.72 1.70
C HIS A 8 -9.91 -3.64 1.32
N PHE A 9 -10.11 -3.03 0.14
CA PHE A 9 -9.21 -2.04 -0.43
C PHE A 9 -9.53 -0.62 0.03
N ILE A 10 -8.52 0.10 0.51
CA ILE A 10 -8.66 1.43 1.12
C ILE A 10 -7.98 2.48 0.24
N ASN A 11 -8.76 3.42 -0.26
CA ASN A 11 -8.27 4.55 -1.04
C ASN A 11 -7.72 5.67 -0.12
N LEU A 12 -6.44 6.00 -0.27
CA LEU A 12 -5.76 7.11 0.42
C LEU A 12 -5.34 8.24 -0.55
N GLU A 13 -6.00 8.36 -1.70
CA GLU A 13 -5.80 9.43 -2.69
C GLU A 13 -5.92 10.84 -2.09
N LEU A 14 -6.85 11.03 -1.15
CA LEU A 14 -7.01 12.29 -0.41
C LEU A 14 -5.89 12.55 0.61
N TYR A 15 -4.97 11.60 0.82
CA TYR A 15 -3.79 11.73 1.66
C TYR A 15 -2.49 11.44 0.90
N SER A 16 -2.30 12.10 -0.25
CA SER A 16 -1.11 11.93 -1.09
C SER A 16 0.23 12.12 -0.37
N GLN A 17 0.26 12.90 0.72
CA GLN A 17 1.46 13.20 1.54
C GLN A 17 1.73 12.19 2.66
N PHE A 18 0.96 11.09 2.77
CA PHE A 18 1.09 10.11 3.88
C PHE A 18 2.53 9.65 4.13
N PHE A 19 3.29 9.32 3.08
CA PHE A 19 4.67 8.85 3.21
C PHE A 19 5.66 9.99 3.53
N ASP A 20 5.39 11.22 3.09
CA ASP A 20 6.21 12.40 3.43
C ASP A 20 6.04 12.74 4.92
N ASP A 21 4.80 12.76 5.42
CA ASP A 21 4.48 12.94 6.84
C ASP A 21 5.06 11.81 7.71
N LEU A 22 4.95 10.56 7.26
CA LEU A 22 5.57 9.41 7.94
C LEU A 22 7.10 9.55 7.98
N GLY A 23 7.71 10.05 6.90
CA GLY A 23 9.15 10.31 6.81
C GLY A 23 9.63 11.41 7.77
N GLN A 24 8.82 12.45 8.01
CA GLN A 24 9.15 13.55 8.93
C GLN A 24 9.43 13.09 10.36
N LEU A 25 8.83 11.98 10.81
CA LEU A 25 9.10 11.39 12.12
C LEU A 25 10.58 11.00 12.29
N PHE A 26 11.25 10.60 11.21
CA PHE A 26 12.61 10.07 11.24
C PHE A 26 13.67 11.02 10.67
N VAL A 27 13.29 12.25 10.32
CA VAL A 27 14.24 13.32 10.05
C VAL A 27 14.80 13.79 11.39
N ARG A 28 16.13 13.77 11.57
CA ARG A 28 16.80 14.31 12.76
C ARG A 28 16.38 15.77 13.00
N GLN A 29 15.45 15.99 13.92
CA GLN A 29 14.96 17.32 14.23
C GLN A 29 16.05 18.18 14.86
N ARG A 30 16.61 19.10 14.07
CA ARG A 30 17.10 20.37 14.63
C ARG A 30 15.87 21.16 15.06
N SER A 31 15.58 21.09 16.36
CA SER A 31 14.45 21.71 17.06
C SER A 31 13.97 23.04 16.44
N ARG A 32 12.75 23.03 15.86
CA ARG A 32 11.98 24.23 15.51
C ARG A 32 10.49 23.99 15.77
N SER A 33 9.81 25.06 16.17
CA SER A 33 8.48 25.07 16.80
C SER A 33 7.32 24.81 15.83
N ALA A 34 6.18 24.38 16.37
CA ALA A 34 5.01 23.92 15.60
C ALA A 34 4.08 25.02 15.05
N ALA A 35 3.23 24.62 14.09
CA ALA A 35 1.98 25.29 13.71
C ALA A 35 0.92 24.23 13.28
N ILE A 36 -0.37 24.51 13.47
CA ILE A 36 -1.48 23.54 13.34
C ILE A 36 -2.55 24.05 12.35
N ALA A 37 -3.12 23.17 11.51
CA ALA A 37 -4.40 23.41 10.79
C ALA A 37 -5.15 22.12 10.36
N GLY A 38 -6.48 22.20 10.21
CA GLY A 38 -7.43 21.18 9.70
C GLY A 38 -8.85 21.79 9.61
N THR A 39 -9.91 21.26 9.00
CA THR A 39 -10.22 20.00 8.24
C THR A 39 -11.46 20.23 7.32
N ALA A 40 -11.79 19.31 6.40
CA ALA A 40 -12.91 19.40 5.44
C ALA A 40 -14.09 18.39 5.68
N LYS A 41 -15.19 18.46 4.89
CA LYS A 41 -16.30 17.45 4.71
C LYS A 41 -17.32 17.92 3.63
N ALA A 42 -18.18 17.13 2.94
CA ALA A 42 -18.48 15.68 2.89
C ALA A 42 -19.18 15.24 1.55
N SER A 43 -19.41 13.92 1.37
CA SER A 43 -19.80 13.16 0.14
C SER A 43 -21.33 12.91 -0.05
N PRO A 44 -21.82 12.11 -1.06
CA PRO A 44 -21.56 10.66 -1.34
C PRO A 44 -21.19 10.38 -2.85
N LYS A 45 -21.28 9.20 -3.53
CA LYS A 45 -21.88 7.85 -3.29
C LYS A 45 -21.20 6.70 -4.11
N LEU A 46 -21.63 5.45 -3.82
CA LEU A 46 -21.33 4.07 -4.31
C LEU A 46 -21.35 3.80 -5.85
N VAL A 47 -20.75 2.75 -6.46
CA VAL A 47 -19.76 1.70 -6.05
C VAL A 47 -19.04 1.14 -7.32
N VAL A 48 -17.70 1.08 -7.29
CA VAL A 48 -16.78 0.21 -8.07
C VAL A 48 -15.45 0.19 -7.27
N HIS A 49 -14.70 -0.93 -7.20
CA HIS A 49 -13.40 -0.98 -6.52
C HIS A 49 -12.28 -0.28 -7.32
N SER A 50 -12.37 1.04 -7.32
CA SER A 50 -11.38 1.98 -7.82
C SER A 50 -10.61 2.52 -6.62
N VAL A 51 -9.35 2.10 -6.44
CA VAL A 51 -8.48 2.64 -5.39
C VAL A 51 -7.82 3.89 -5.97
N GLY A 52 -8.61 4.97 -6.09
CA GLY A 52 -8.24 6.21 -6.77
C GLY A 52 -7.76 5.96 -8.21
N MET A 53 -6.48 6.20 -8.48
CA MET A 53 -5.83 5.96 -9.77
C MET A 53 -5.42 4.51 -10.04
N PHE A 54 -5.66 3.59 -9.10
CA PHE A 54 -5.37 2.16 -9.28
C PHE A 54 -6.63 1.34 -9.57
N SER A 55 -6.44 0.30 -10.37
CA SER A 55 -7.32 -0.87 -10.41
C SER A 55 -6.72 -1.93 -9.50
N ALA A 56 -7.50 -2.46 -8.55
CA ALA A 56 -7.06 -3.47 -7.59
C ALA A 56 -7.88 -4.75 -7.73
N SER A 57 -7.29 -5.90 -7.43
CA SER A 57 -7.98 -7.18 -7.32
C SER A 57 -7.31 -8.06 -6.27
N PHE A 58 -8.11 -8.87 -5.59
CA PHE A 58 -7.62 -10.01 -4.83
C PHE A 58 -7.66 -11.27 -5.72
N VAL A 59 -6.78 -12.23 -5.43
CA VAL A 59 -6.63 -13.52 -6.11
C VAL A 59 -6.43 -14.57 -5.00
N PRO A 60 -7.47 -15.35 -4.64
CA PRO A 60 -7.40 -16.22 -3.46
C PRO A 60 -6.32 -17.31 -3.50
N THR A 61 -6.04 -17.88 -4.68
CA THR A 61 -5.04 -18.93 -4.88
C THR A 61 -4.28 -18.74 -6.20
N ILE A 62 -3.16 -19.45 -6.41
CA ILE A 62 -2.43 -19.44 -7.69
C ILE A 62 -3.33 -19.83 -8.88
N ASN A 63 -4.32 -20.71 -8.67
CA ASN A 63 -5.24 -21.14 -9.73
C ASN A 63 -6.22 -20.03 -10.15
N ASP A 64 -6.45 -19.03 -9.30
CA ASP A 64 -7.34 -17.90 -9.58
C ASP A 64 -6.72 -16.82 -10.48
N PHE A 65 -5.41 -16.87 -10.78
CA PHE A 65 -4.79 -15.92 -11.73
C PHE A 65 -5.45 -15.95 -13.11
N ASP A 66 -6.01 -17.10 -13.52
CA ASP A 66 -6.76 -17.23 -14.78
C ASP A 66 -8.13 -16.51 -14.78
N ARG A 67 -8.56 -15.99 -13.63
CA ARG A 67 -9.77 -15.15 -13.47
C ARG A 67 -9.50 -13.65 -13.64
N LEU A 68 -8.24 -13.21 -13.49
CA LEU A 68 -7.86 -11.82 -13.74
C LEU A 68 -8.01 -11.45 -15.23
N LYS A 69 -8.30 -10.18 -15.55
CA LYS A 69 -8.14 -9.71 -16.94
C LYS A 69 -6.67 -9.85 -17.34
N GLU A 70 -6.40 -10.32 -18.56
CA GLU A 70 -5.04 -10.61 -19.10
C GLU A 70 -4.01 -9.54 -18.75
N GLN A 71 -4.38 -8.27 -18.88
CA GLN A 71 -3.59 -7.08 -18.55
C GLN A 71 -3.12 -6.95 -17.07
N PHE A 72 -3.51 -7.85 -16.16
CA PHE A 72 -3.08 -7.92 -14.76
C PHE A 72 -2.29 -9.20 -14.43
N ARG A 73 -2.09 -10.10 -15.40
CA ARG A 73 -1.47 -11.40 -15.16
C ARG A 73 0.06 -11.32 -15.24
N ILE A 74 0.72 -11.84 -14.22
CA ILE A 74 2.01 -12.52 -14.39
C ILE A 74 1.66 -13.97 -14.75
N ASP A 75 2.41 -14.59 -15.67
CA ASP A 75 2.12 -15.97 -16.09
C ASP A 75 2.18 -16.93 -14.90
N LYS A 76 1.17 -17.79 -14.75
CA LYS A 76 1.07 -18.70 -13.60
C LYS A 76 2.23 -19.69 -13.48
N SER A 77 2.92 -20.00 -14.58
CA SER A 77 4.13 -20.82 -14.55
C SER A 77 5.24 -20.21 -13.68
N VAL A 78 5.32 -18.88 -13.58
CA VAL A 78 6.28 -18.20 -12.70
C VAL A 78 5.99 -18.56 -11.23
N TRP A 79 4.73 -18.47 -10.80
CA TRP A 79 4.30 -18.83 -9.44
C TRP A 79 4.39 -20.32 -9.17
N LEU A 80 4.08 -21.18 -10.14
CA LEU A 80 4.14 -22.64 -10.01
C LEU A 80 5.57 -23.19 -9.87
N THR A 81 6.62 -22.40 -10.08
CA THR A 81 8.00 -22.78 -9.71
C THR A 81 8.31 -22.59 -8.22
N GLN A 82 7.37 -22.06 -7.43
CA GLN A 82 7.60 -21.59 -6.06
C GLN A 82 6.64 -22.25 -5.06
N ASP A 83 6.95 -23.49 -4.64
CA ASP A 83 6.15 -24.26 -3.65
C ASP A 83 5.82 -23.45 -2.38
N GLN A 84 6.71 -22.55 -1.96
CA GLN A 84 6.52 -21.67 -0.80
C GLN A 84 5.30 -20.74 -0.89
N PHE A 85 4.75 -20.50 -2.09
CA PHE A 85 3.58 -19.65 -2.32
C PHE A 85 2.31 -20.42 -2.67
N ALA A 86 2.33 -21.75 -2.64
CA ALA A 86 1.18 -22.58 -3.02
C ALA A 86 -0.10 -22.30 -2.22
N GLU A 87 0.03 -21.90 -0.94
CA GLU A 87 -1.08 -21.55 -0.04
C GLU A 87 -1.36 -20.03 0.08
N TYR A 88 -0.75 -19.19 -0.77
CA TYR A 88 -0.85 -17.74 -0.68
C TYR A 88 -1.96 -17.19 -1.58
N GLY A 89 -2.69 -16.20 -1.06
CA GLY A 89 -3.49 -15.28 -1.86
C GLY A 89 -2.69 -14.03 -2.24
N PHE A 90 -3.02 -13.42 -3.38
CA PHE A 90 -2.29 -12.30 -3.95
C PHE A 90 -3.17 -11.08 -4.09
N VAL A 91 -2.64 -9.92 -3.70
CA VAL A 91 -3.21 -8.62 -4.01
C VAL A 91 -2.48 -8.03 -5.22
N VAL A 92 -3.22 -7.70 -6.27
CA VAL A 92 -2.67 -7.16 -7.52
C VAL A 92 -3.18 -5.73 -7.73
N PHE A 93 -2.25 -4.79 -7.84
CA PHE A 93 -2.53 -3.39 -8.18
C PHE A 93 -2.00 -3.05 -9.57
N LYS A 94 -2.76 -2.27 -10.33
CA LYS A 94 -2.31 -1.68 -11.60
C LYS A 94 -2.70 -0.21 -11.67
N LEU A 95 -1.72 0.64 -11.90
CA LEU A 95 -1.95 2.06 -12.19
C LEU A 95 -2.74 2.18 -13.50
N LYS A 96 -3.83 2.94 -13.48
CA LYS A 96 -4.63 3.23 -14.68
C LYS A 96 -3.78 4.04 -15.67
N ARG A 97 -3.96 3.81 -16.98
CA ARG A 97 -3.43 4.74 -17.99
C ARG A 97 -4.43 5.89 -18.16
N PRO A 98 -3.99 7.09 -18.58
CA PRO A 98 -4.91 8.06 -19.17
C PRO A 98 -5.68 7.37 -20.30
N ALA A 99 -6.97 7.64 -20.43
CA ALA A 99 -7.66 7.32 -21.67
C ALA A 99 -7.03 8.17 -22.80
N PRO A 100 -6.88 7.64 -24.02
CA PRO A 100 -6.82 8.51 -25.19
C PRO A 100 -8.07 9.38 -25.17
N GLU A 101 -7.95 10.70 -25.35
CA GLU A 101 -9.12 11.51 -25.62
C GLU A 101 -9.80 10.98 -26.89
N GLU A 102 -11.11 10.73 -26.83
CA GLU A 102 -11.89 10.64 -28.05
C GLU A 102 -11.83 12.03 -28.72
N ASP A 103 -11.31 12.09 -29.94
CA ASP A 103 -11.19 13.31 -30.73
C ASP A 103 -12.58 13.88 -31.04
N GLN A 104 -13.09 14.71 -30.13
CA GLN A 104 -14.33 15.48 -30.31
C GLN A 104 -14.06 16.86 -30.93
N GLY A 105 -13.10 16.96 -31.86
CA GLY A 105 -13.06 18.02 -32.87
C GLY A 105 -12.87 19.45 -32.36
N SER A 106 -12.53 19.64 -31.08
CA SER A 106 -12.18 20.94 -30.51
C SER A 106 -10.66 21.07 -30.42
N GLY A 107 -10.08 21.99 -31.18
CA GLY A 107 -8.62 22.22 -31.28
C GLY A 107 -7.96 22.83 -30.03
N GLY A 108 -8.36 22.41 -28.83
CA GLY A 108 -7.55 22.53 -27.63
C GLY A 108 -6.56 21.37 -27.56
N SER A 109 -5.37 21.61 -27.02
CA SER A 109 -4.45 20.52 -26.68
C SER A 109 -5.09 19.64 -25.60
N PRO A 110 -5.05 18.29 -25.73
CA PRO A 110 -5.49 17.39 -24.67
C PRO A 110 -4.90 17.77 -23.31
N GLU A 111 -5.74 18.06 -22.32
CA GLU A 111 -5.26 18.32 -20.97
C GLU A 111 -4.96 16.97 -20.32
N ALA A 112 -3.77 16.43 -20.64
CA ALA A 112 -3.37 15.08 -20.32
C ALA A 112 -3.60 14.79 -18.83
N ILE A 113 -4.59 13.93 -18.55
CA ILE A 113 -4.98 13.53 -17.19
C ILE A 113 -3.72 13.00 -16.50
N SER A 114 -3.16 13.80 -15.59
CA SER A 114 -1.91 13.45 -14.92
C SER A 114 -2.21 12.32 -13.95
N VAL A 115 -1.94 11.08 -14.37
CA VAL A 115 -2.04 9.92 -13.49
C VAL A 115 -0.93 10.03 -12.46
N ARG A 116 -1.29 10.45 -11.24
CA ARG A 116 -0.37 10.53 -10.11
C ARG A 116 -0.57 9.30 -9.22
N PRO A 117 0.49 8.51 -8.97
CA PRO A 117 0.46 7.53 -7.89
C PRO A 117 0.11 8.23 -6.56
N HIS A 118 -0.64 7.54 -5.72
CA HIS A 118 -0.98 7.98 -4.37
C HIS A 118 -0.89 6.77 -3.43
N PRO A 119 -0.84 6.98 -2.10
CA PRO A 119 -0.86 5.90 -1.14
C PRO A 119 -2.13 5.04 -1.27
N MET A 120 -1.99 3.76 -0.98
CA MET A 120 -3.07 2.78 -0.98
C MET A 120 -2.81 1.76 0.12
N ALA A 121 -3.88 1.22 0.68
CA ALA A 121 -3.81 0.21 1.73
C ALA A 121 -4.87 -0.86 1.50
N PHE A 122 -4.74 -1.97 2.22
CA PHE A 122 -5.78 -3.00 2.29
C PHE A 122 -5.74 -3.65 3.67
N ASP A 123 -6.91 -4.06 4.15
CA ASP A 123 -7.06 -4.92 5.32
C ASP A 123 -7.49 -6.33 4.88
N PHE A 124 -7.11 -7.33 5.68
CA PHE A 124 -7.36 -8.75 5.39
C PHE A 124 -7.35 -9.57 6.70
N PRO A 125 -8.11 -10.69 6.78
CA PRO A 125 -8.07 -11.58 7.93
C PRO A 125 -6.74 -12.35 7.98
N MET A 126 -6.07 -12.34 9.13
CA MET A 126 -4.88 -13.18 9.33
C MET A 126 -5.28 -14.64 9.59
N ARG A 127 -4.57 -15.58 8.96
CA ARG A 127 -4.77 -17.04 9.15
C ARG A 127 -4.54 -17.49 10.59
N ASP A 128 -3.55 -16.91 11.26
CA ASP A 128 -3.24 -17.13 12.66
C ASP A 128 -2.70 -15.83 13.26
N MET A 129 -3.36 -15.32 14.31
CA MET A 129 -2.98 -14.09 15.02
C MET A 129 -1.66 -14.23 15.81
N ASN A 130 -1.16 -15.45 16.00
CA ASN A 130 0.08 -15.73 16.72
C ASN A 130 1.30 -15.84 15.79
N GLN A 131 1.12 -15.85 14.47
CA GLN A 131 2.24 -15.84 13.53
C GLN A 131 2.81 -14.43 13.35
N PRO A 132 4.14 -14.30 13.19
CA PRO A 132 4.76 -13.01 12.93
C PRO A 132 4.31 -12.47 11.58
N LEU A 133 4.09 -11.15 11.50
CA LEU A 133 3.91 -10.47 10.22
C LEU A 133 5.23 -10.56 9.43
N PHE A 134 5.18 -11.23 8.29
CA PHE A 134 6.30 -11.36 7.36
C PHE A 134 6.22 -10.30 6.27
N PHE A 135 7.35 -9.66 5.96
CA PHE A 135 7.48 -8.74 4.84
C PHE A 135 8.01 -9.50 3.61
N PRO A 136 7.24 -9.65 2.52
CA PRO A 136 7.70 -10.32 1.32
C PRO A 136 8.80 -9.50 0.62
N THR A 137 10.03 -10.01 0.69
CA THR A 137 11.21 -9.47 -0.02
C THR A 137 11.43 -10.13 -1.38
N VAL A 138 10.59 -11.08 -1.79
CA VAL A 138 10.64 -11.69 -3.12
C VAL A 138 10.27 -10.67 -4.18
N HIS A 139 11.17 -10.47 -5.13
CA HIS A 139 11.01 -9.54 -6.24
C HIS A 139 11.00 -10.32 -7.56
N ILE A 140 9.93 -10.15 -8.35
CA ILE A 140 9.72 -10.81 -9.64
C ILE A 140 9.49 -9.72 -10.68
N HIS A 141 10.31 -9.71 -11.72
CA HIS A 141 10.18 -8.81 -12.86
C HIS A 141 10.45 -9.55 -14.16
N ASP A 142 9.81 -9.12 -15.25
CA ASP A 142 9.97 -9.70 -16.60
C ASP A 142 9.74 -11.22 -16.69
N GLY A 143 8.91 -11.77 -15.79
CA GLY A 143 8.66 -13.21 -15.68
C GLY A 143 9.80 -14.01 -15.04
N THR A 144 10.80 -13.34 -14.46
CA THR A 144 11.96 -13.96 -13.81
C THR A 144 12.04 -13.63 -12.32
N MET A 145 12.62 -14.56 -11.56
CA MET A 145 12.94 -14.36 -10.14
C MET A 145 14.46 -14.49 -9.95
N PRO A 146 15.22 -13.38 -10.00
CA PRO A 146 16.67 -13.44 -9.81
C PRO A 146 17.00 -13.82 -8.36
N LYS A 147 18.13 -14.52 -8.14
CA LYS A 147 18.59 -14.93 -6.79
C LYS A 147 18.86 -13.76 -5.84
N ARG A 148 19.01 -12.55 -6.39
CA ARG A 148 19.14 -11.26 -5.68
C ARG A 148 18.51 -10.19 -6.56
N ALA A 149 17.79 -9.26 -5.95
CA ALA A 149 17.32 -8.03 -6.57
C ALA A 149 17.79 -6.86 -5.70
N GLU A 150 17.86 -5.65 -6.28
CA GLU A 150 18.00 -4.44 -5.48
C GLU A 150 16.67 -4.17 -4.75
N PHE A 151 16.75 -3.82 -3.47
CA PHE A 151 15.58 -3.58 -2.63
C PHE A 151 15.68 -2.20 -1.99
N ASP A 152 15.05 -1.21 -2.63
CA ASP A 152 15.03 0.18 -2.14
C ASP A 152 13.65 0.51 -1.55
N HIS A 153 13.26 -0.22 -0.51
CA HIS A 153 12.02 0.05 0.23
C HIS A 153 12.34 0.36 1.69
N VAL A 154 11.72 1.42 2.22
CA VAL A 154 11.68 1.69 3.65
C VAL A 154 10.50 0.95 4.24
N LEU A 155 10.77 0.04 5.17
CA LEU A 155 9.72 -0.68 5.89
C LEU A 155 9.32 0.12 7.14
N CYS A 156 8.03 0.39 7.31
CA CYS A 156 7.47 1.05 8.48
C CYS A 156 6.42 0.16 9.12
N GLY A 157 6.35 0.16 10.45
CA GLY A 157 5.45 -0.71 11.21
C GLY A 157 4.99 -0.09 12.52
N GLN A 158 3.82 -0.53 12.98
CA GLN A 158 3.29 -0.23 14.31
C GLN A 158 2.88 -1.52 15.00
N THR A 159 2.78 -1.46 16.31
CA THR A 159 2.33 -2.60 17.13
C THR A 159 1.68 -2.10 18.41
N PRO A 160 0.60 -2.74 18.87
CA PRO A 160 -0.01 -2.43 20.16
C PRO A 160 0.81 -2.96 21.35
N VAL A 161 1.86 -3.75 21.11
CA VAL A 161 2.66 -4.40 22.17
C VAL A 161 3.84 -3.50 22.61
N PRO A 162 3.92 -3.05 23.88
CA PRO A 162 4.89 -2.02 24.30
C PRO A 162 6.38 -2.39 24.32
N ASP A 163 6.77 -3.67 24.24
CA ASP A 163 8.18 -4.13 24.29
C ASP A 163 8.70 -4.66 22.93
N SER A 164 8.08 -4.22 21.84
CA SER A 164 8.42 -4.61 20.47
C SER A 164 9.84 -4.25 20.02
N ARG A 165 10.49 -3.31 20.71
CA ARG A 165 11.90 -2.93 20.51
C ARG A 165 12.85 -4.13 20.50
N ARG A 166 12.54 -5.18 21.28
CA ARG A 166 13.33 -6.41 21.37
C ARG A 166 13.16 -7.37 20.19
N VAL A 167 12.16 -7.15 19.33
CA VAL A 167 11.72 -8.12 18.33
C VAL A 167 12.19 -7.76 16.91
N MET A 168 12.37 -6.48 16.59
CA MET A 168 12.56 -6.06 15.18
C MET A 168 13.93 -5.45 14.85
N GLU A 169 14.75 -5.03 15.82
CA GLU A 169 15.99 -4.24 15.57
C GLU A 169 15.78 -2.92 14.78
N TRP A 170 14.51 -2.47 14.66
CA TRP A 170 14.12 -1.29 13.89
C TRP A 170 14.29 0.02 14.68
N GLU A 171 14.49 1.11 13.95
CA GLU A 171 14.56 2.48 14.49
C GLU A 171 13.18 2.92 14.95
N GLU A 172 13.01 3.25 16.23
CA GLU A 172 11.77 3.81 16.77
C GLU A 172 11.71 5.33 16.51
N SER A 173 10.53 5.84 16.16
CA SER A 173 10.31 7.28 16.01
C SER A 173 10.52 8.03 17.33
N PRO A 174 11.05 9.25 17.34
CA PRO A 174 11.23 10.06 18.56
C PRO A 174 9.92 10.62 19.11
N LEU A 175 8.83 10.57 18.33
CA LEU A 175 7.50 11.06 18.66
C LEU A 175 6.43 10.01 18.29
N LEU A 176 5.23 10.14 18.85
CA LEU A 176 4.05 9.38 18.41
C LEU A 176 3.75 9.64 16.93
N ILE A 177 3.20 8.65 16.23
CA ILE A 177 2.90 8.76 14.80
C ILE A 177 1.95 9.95 14.50
N SER A 178 1.04 10.27 15.43
CA SER A 178 0.10 11.40 15.33
C SER A 178 0.74 12.79 15.37
N ALA A 179 2.05 12.89 15.66
CA ALA A 179 2.78 14.16 15.62
C ALA A 179 3.01 14.64 14.17
N ALA A 180 2.93 13.75 13.18
CA ALA A 180 3.03 14.07 11.77
C ALA A 180 1.88 13.49 10.94
N VAL A 181 1.47 12.24 11.21
CA VAL A 181 0.48 11.54 10.37
C VAL A 181 -0.96 11.75 10.85
N ARG A 182 -1.83 12.08 9.89
CA ARG A 182 -3.24 12.40 10.08
C ARG A 182 -4.13 11.16 10.01
N ASN A 183 -4.51 10.61 11.18
CA ASN A 183 -5.33 9.39 11.23
C ASN A 183 -6.71 9.53 10.57
N ASP A 184 -7.26 10.75 10.57
CA ASP A 184 -8.51 11.09 9.88
C ASP A 184 -8.40 11.00 8.35
N LEU A 185 -7.24 11.36 7.78
CA LEU A 185 -6.95 11.22 6.36
C LEU A 185 -6.45 9.80 6.01
N ALA A 186 -5.86 9.09 6.97
CA ALA A 186 -5.41 7.70 6.84
C ALA A 186 -6.52 6.65 7.04
N ASN A 187 -7.80 7.00 6.91
CA ASN A 187 -8.94 6.10 7.14
C ASN A 187 -8.93 5.35 8.49
N GLN A 188 -8.45 6.00 9.56
CA GLN A 188 -8.27 5.42 10.90
C GLN A 188 -7.28 4.23 10.99
N LEU A 189 -6.44 4.03 9.97
CA LEU A 189 -5.51 2.87 9.89
C LEU A 189 -4.32 2.92 10.86
N ILE A 190 -3.96 4.09 11.40
CA ILE A 190 -2.79 4.19 12.27
C ILE A 190 -3.17 4.05 13.75
N LEU A 191 -2.34 3.34 14.50
CA LEU A 191 -2.33 3.36 15.96
C LEU A 191 -1.77 4.71 16.40
N LYS A 192 -2.64 5.73 16.37
CA LYS A 192 -2.28 7.15 16.52
C LYS A 192 -1.49 7.45 17.82
N ASP A 193 -1.79 6.70 18.89
CA ASP A 193 -1.23 6.87 20.23
C ASP A 193 0.07 6.05 20.42
N ASN A 194 0.59 5.44 19.35
CA ASN A 194 1.80 4.61 19.35
C ASN A 194 2.93 5.27 18.54
N HIS A 195 4.16 4.82 18.77
CA HIS A 195 5.30 5.13 17.92
C HIS A 195 5.20 4.41 16.57
N CYS A 196 6.04 4.84 15.62
CA CYS A 196 6.31 4.13 14.37
C CYS A 196 7.72 3.52 14.45
N TYR A 197 7.90 2.32 13.91
CA TYR A 197 9.21 1.67 13.80
C TYR A 197 9.61 1.61 12.33
N ARG A 198 10.87 1.91 12.01
CA ARG A 198 11.45 1.91 10.67
C ARG A 198 12.55 0.87 10.53
N GLY A 199 12.36 -0.08 9.61
CA GLY A 199 13.36 -1.02 9.16
C GLY A 199 14.06 -0.56 7.88
N ARG A 200 15.31 -0.99 7.73
CA ARG A 200 15.98 -1.11 6.43
C ARG A 200 16.13 -2.61 6.17
N ALA A 201 15.75 -3.06 4.99
CA ALA A 201 15.92 -4.44 4.52
C ALA A 201 16.89 -4.46 3.33
#